data_AF-A0A1F6SBC5-F1
#
_entry.id   AF-A0A1F6SBC5-F1
#
_cell.length_a   1.000
_cell.length_b   1.000
_cell.length_c   1.000
_cell.angle_alpha   90.00
_cell.angle_beta   90.00
_cell.angle_gamma   90.00
#
_symmetry.space_group_name_H-M   'P 1'
#
loop_
_entity.id
_entity.type
_entity.pdbx_description
1 polymer ?
#
loop_
_entity_poly.entity_id
_entity_poly.type
_entity_poly.pdbx_seq_one_letter_code
_entity_poly.pdbx_strand_id
1 'polypeptide(L)'
;MAELSPTHTEQAPEWLAKYADEPEIPKVNEEECEKKVAELESLMTAFEVTHPIAELYAITDLAVKDAPNHPIRHPAKLALGPIVAAWIFVKERTNISPERLAELKVRYLHLTRAVGMIEAKTSKVDHDR
;
A
#
# COMPACT_ATOMS: atom_id res chain seq x y z
N MET A 1 8.61 -25.17 53.00
CA MET A 1 7.59 -24.90 51.97
C MET A 1 7.93 -23.56 51.33
N ALA A 2 7.99 -23.54 49.98
CA ALA A 2 8.08 -22.44 48.99
C ALA A 2 8.49 -21.02 49.46
N GLU A 3 9.64 -20.46 49.07
CA GLU A 3 9.97 -19.85 47.76
C GLU A 3 9.00 -18.74 47.33
N LEU A 4 9.53 -17.53 47.09
CA LEU A 4 9.27 -16.67 45.92
C LEU A 4 10.10 -15.38 46.02
N SER A 5 11.14 -15.31 45.18
CA SER A 5 12.05 -14.18 44.98
C SER A 5 11.34 -12.95 44.40
N PRO A 6 11.68 -11.72 44.82
CA PRO A 6 11.14 -10.52 44.18
C PRO A 6 11.91 -10.18 42.90
N THR A 7 11.13 -10.18 41.81
CA THR A 7 11.22 -9.31 40.62
C THR A 7 12.56 -9.21 39.90
N HIS A 8 12.64 -10.04 38.85
CA HIS A 8 13.43 -9.88 37.65
C HIS A 8 13.36 -8.42 37.14
N THR A 9 14.46 -7.69 37.30
CA THR A 9 14.70 -6.42 36.63
C THR A 9 14.86 -6.72 35.14
N GLU A 10 13.78 -6.59 34.37
CA GLU A 10 13.82 -6.64 32.91
C GLU A 10 14.52 -5.38 32.40
N GLN A 11 15.84 -5.37 32.45
CA GLN A 11 16.65 -4.39 31.73
C GLN A 11 16.45 -4.68 30.24
N ALA A 12 15.64 -3.87 29.57
CA ALA A 12 15.56 -3.88 28.12
C ALA A 12 16.97 -3.80 27.54
N PRO A 13 17.34 -4.68 26.59
CA PRO A 13 18.72 -4.80 26.16
C PRO A 13 19.16 -3.53 25.43
N GLU A 14 20.41 -3.10 25.66
CA GLU A 14 21.00 -1.85 25.14
C GLU A 14 20.87 -1.65 23.63
N TRP A 15 20.76 -2.74 22.86
CA TRP A 15 20.58 -2.69 21.41
C TRP A 15 19.20 -2.12 21.00
N LEU A 16 18.21 -2.17 21.90
CA LEU A 16 16.86 -1.63 21.66
C LEU A 16 16.86 -0.10 21.73
N ALA A 17 17.72 0.50 22.55
CA ALA A 17 17.85 1.96 22.68
C ALA A 17 18.40 2.61 21.39
N LYS A 18 19.11 1.85 20.55
CA LYS A 18 19.68 2.34 19.28
C LYS A 18 18.65 2.44 18.15
N TYR A 19 17.47 1.84 18.31
CA TYR A 19 16.36 1.86 17.36
C TYR A 19 15.12 2.59 17.90
N ALA A 20 15.18 3.13 19.13
CA ALA A 20 14.10 3.93 19.71
C ALA A 20 14.01 5.34 19.10
N ASP A 21 15.05 5.76 18.38
CA ASP A 21 15.11 7.00 17.60
C ASP A 21 14.80 6.66 16.13
N GLU A 22 13.61 6.15 15.85
CA GLU A 22 13.08 6.24 14.50
C GLU A 22 12.89 7.74 14.23
N PRO A 23 13.54 8.32 13.20
CA PRO A 23 13.39 9.74 12.94
C PRO A 23 11.90 10.00 12.69
N GLU A 24 11.26 10.77 13.57
CA GLU A 24 9.92 11.28 13.34
C GLU A 24 9.98 12.06 12.02
N ILE A 25 9.47 11.44 10.95
CA ILE A 25 9.37 12.09 9.66
C ILE A 25 8.45 13.30 9.87
N PRO A 26 8.95 14.54 9.72
CA PRO A 26 8.14 15.71 10.00
C PRO A 26 6.95 15.69 9.05
N LYS A 27 5.75 15.69 9.63
CA LYS A 27 4.51 15.77 8.87
C LYS A 27 4.50 17.08 8.10
N VAL A 28 4.14 17.02 6.82
CA VAL A 28 4.08 18.20 5.96
C VAL A 28 2.98 19.16 6.43
N ASN A 29 3.10 20.43 6.05
CA ASN A 29 2.07 21.43 6.35
C ASN A 29 0.72 21.07 5.66
N GLU A 30 -0.35 21.71 6.12
CA GLU A 30 -1.71 21.43 5.66
C GLU A 30 -1.89 21.61 4.14
N GLU A 31 -1.34 22.68 3.56
CA GLU A 31 -1.44 22.96 2.12
C GLU A 31 -0.77 21.88 1.25
N GLU A 32 0.43 21.45 1.63
CA GLU A 32 1.16 20.39 0.93
C GLU A 32 0.46 19.02 1.09
N CYS A 33 -0.13 18.79 2.26
CA CYS A 33 -0.95 17.62 2.53
C CYS A 33 -2.17 17.56 1.60
N GLU A 34 -2.95 18.63 1.50
CA GLU A 34 -4.12 18.71 0.62
C GLU A 34 -3.75 18.52 -0.86
N LYS A 35 -2.67 19.16 -1.32
CA LYS A 35 -2.16 18.96 -2.69
C LYS A 35 -1.83 17.51 -2.97
N LYS A 36 -1.18 16.81 -2.04
CA LYS A 36 -0.75 15.41 -2.22
C LYS A 36 -1.92 14.44 -2.17
N VAL A 37 -2.94 14.73 -1.37
CA VAL A 37 -4.20 13.99 -1.38
C VAL A 37 -4.94 14.20 -2.71
N ALA A 38 -5.04 15.43 -3.20
CA ALA A 38 -5.69 15.74 -4.48
C ALA A 38 -4.95 15.10 -5.67
N GLU A 39 -3.61 15.07 -5.63
CA GLU A 39 -2.77 14.37 -6.60
C GLU A 39 -3.07 12.87 -6.61
N LEU A 40 -3.13 12.24 -5.43
CA LEU A 40 -3.49 10.82 -5.30
C LEU A 40 -4.89 10.52 -5.87
N GLU A 41 -5.89 11.32 -5.52
CA GLU A 41 -7.26 11.14 -6.01
C GLU A 41 -7.38 11.33 -7.52
N SER A 42 -6.63 12.29 -8.07
CA SER A 42 -6.56 12.50 -9.52
C SER A 42 -5.93 11.30 -10.23
N LEU A 43 -4.86 10.73 -9.68
CA LEU A 43 -4.22 9.53 -10.23
C LEU A 43 -5.16 8.31 -10.17
N MET A 44 -5.88 8.12 -9.07
CA MET A 44 -6.89 7.06 -8.94
C MET A 44 -8.01 7.22 -9.97
N THR A 45 -8.54 8.43 -10.12
CA THR A 45 -9.62 8.71 -11.09
C THR A 45 -9.14 8.49 -12.52
N ALA A 46 -7.94 8.97 -12.86
CA ALA A 46 -7.35 8.76 -14.18
C ALA A 46 -7.14 7.27 -14.48
N PHE A 47 -6.76 6.48 -13.47
CA PHE A 47 -6.64 5.04 -13.60
C PHE A 47 -7.99 4.38 -13.92
N GLU A 48 -9.05 4.71 -13.19
CA GLU A 48 -10.38 4.13 -13.40
C GLU A 48 -10.95 4.46 -14.78
N VAL A 49 -10.66 5.65 -15.31
CA VAL A 49 -11.07 6.06 -16.66
C VAL A 49 -10.27 5.35 -17.75
N THR A 50 -8.97 5.16 -17.53
CA THR A 50 -8.04 4.61 -18.55
C THR A 50 -8.04 3.08 -18.55
N HIS A 51 -8.24 2.46 -17.40
CA HIS A 51 -8.13 1.02 -17.20
C HIS A 51 -9.47 0.47 -16.70
N PRO A 52 -10.22 -0.24 -17.55
CA PRO A 52 -11.51 -0.79 -17.16
C PRO A 52 -11.33 -1.88 -16.09
N ILE A 53 -11.79 -1.58 -14.88
CA ILE A 53 -11.66 -2.44 -13.71
C ILE A 53 -12.27 -3.82 -13.94
N ALA A 54 -13.42 -3.90 -14.61
CA ALA A 54 -14.07 -5.17 -14.93
C ALA A 54 -13.21 -6.08 -15.82
N GLU A 55 -12.51 -5.51 -16.81
CA GLU A 55 -11.60 -6.30 -17.66
C GLU A 55 -10.38 -6.76 -16.89
N LEU A 56 -9.88 -5.97 -15.95
CA LEU A 56 -8.77 -6.38 -15.09
C LEU A 56 -9.16 -7.57 -14.18
N TYR A 57 -10.34 -7.53 -13.57
CA TYR A 57 -10.87 -8.65 -12.77
C TYR A 57 -11.18 -9.91 -13.58
N ALA A 58 -11.41 -9.78 -14.88
CA ALA A 58 -11.65 -10.93 -15.76
C ALA A 58 -10.38 -11.75 -16.06
N ILE A 59 -9.19 -11.20 -15.78
CA ILE A 59 -7.91 -11.87 -16.03
C ILE A 59 -7.62 -12.82 -14.87
N THR A 60 -8.13 -14.05 -14.93
CA THR A 60 -7.93 -15.05 -13.86
C THR A 60 -6.72 -15.95 -14.07
N ASP A 61 -6.34 -16.18 -15.33
CA ASP A 61 -5.28 -17.11 -15.72
C ASP A 61 -4.25 -16.38 -16.59
N LEU A 62 -3.03 -16.26 -16.09
CA LEU A 62 -1.95 -15.56 -16.76
C LEU A 62 -0.60 -16.17 -16.35
N ALA A 63 0.05 -16.81 -17.32
CA ALA A 63 1.38 -17.34 -17.12
C ALA A 63 2.39 -16.20 -16.85
N VAL A 64 3.31 -16.45 -15.92
CA VAL A 64 4.31 -15.46 -15.48
C VAL A 64 5.13 -14.89 -16.64
N LYS A 65 5.42 -15.71 -17.65
CA LYS A 65 6.19 -15.31 -18.84
C LYS A 65 5.43 -14.34 -19.76
N ASP A 66 4.10 -14.42 -19.77
CA ASP A 66 3.24 -13.61 -20.64
C ASP A 66 2.76 -12.34 -19.93
N ALA A 67 2.77 -12.36 -18.59
CA ALA A 67 2.47 -11.24 -17.72
C ALA A 67 3.12 -9.89 -18.05
N PRO A 68 4.43 -9.80 -18.37
CA PRO A 68 5.06 -8.53 -18.70
C PRO A 68 4.56 -7.93 -20.02
N ASN A 69 3.92 -8.72 -20.89
CA ASN A 69 3.44 -8.28 -22.20
C ASN A 69 1.91 -8.30 -22.31
N HIS A 70 1.18 -8.55 -21.22
CA HIS A 70 -0.26 -8.66 -21.25
C HIS A 70 -0.91 -7.30 -21.63
N PRO A 71 -1.73 -7.22 -22.69
CA PRO A 71 -2.15 -5.96 -23.31
C PRO A 71 -2.96 -5.05 -22.37
N ILE A 72 -3.70 -5.65 -21.43
CA ILE A 72 -4.55 -4.91 -20.47
C ILE A 72 -3.86 -4.74 -19.11
N ARG A 73 -3.45 -5.86 -18.48
CA ARG A 73 -2.80 -5.85 -17.16
C ARG A 73 -1.47 -5.11 -17.09
N HIS A 74 -0.60 -5.25 -18.09
CA HIS A 74 0.73 -4.61 -18.04
C HIS A 74 0.64 -3.07 -17.95
N PRO A 75 -0.08 -2.37 -18.84
CA PRO A 75 -0.19 -0.91 -18.72
C PRO A 75 -0.88 -0.48 -17.42
N ALA A 76 -1.90 -1.22 -16.95
CA ALA A 76 -2.51 -0.96 -15.64
C ALA A 76 -1.50 -1.10 -14.50
N LYS A 77 -0.65 -2.15 -14.51
CA LYS A 77 0.41 -2.30 -13.51
C LYS A 77 1.41 -1.15 -13.51
N LEU A 78 1.74 -0.60 -14.69
CA LEU A 78 2.61 0.58 -14.79
C LEU A 78 1.93 1.83 -14.23
N ALA A 79 0.67 2.06 -14.56
CA ALA A 79 -0.12 3.19 -14.06
C ALA A 79 -0.36 3.12 -12.53
N LEU A 80 -0.34 1.93 -11.95
CA LEU A 80 -0.44 1.73 -10.50
C LEU A 80 0.81 2.22 -9.75
N GLY A 81 1.99 2.25 -10.38
CA GLY A 81 3.24 2.65 -9.74
C GLY A 81 3.20 4.05 -9.10
N PRO A 82 2.83 5.11 -9.85
CA PRO A 82 2.62 6.45 -9.29
C PRO A 82 1.60 6.51 -8.17
N ILE A 83 0.49 5.75 -8.27
CA ILE A 83 -0.55 5.69 -7.23
C ILE A 83 0.02 5.12 -5.93
N VAL A 84 0.81 4.04 -6.01
CA VAL A 84 1.46 3.43 -4.84
C VAL A 84 2.42 4.43 -4.17
N ALA A 85 3.24 5.13 -4.95
CA ALA A 85 4.17 6.13 -4.42
C ALA A 85 3.43 7.29 -3.72
N ALA A 86 2.38 7.82 -4.34
CA ALA A 86 1.55 8.86 -3.76
C ALA A 86 0.79 8.37 -2.50
N TRP A 87 0.30 7.13 -2.50
CA TRP A 87 -0.34 6.51 -1.33
C TRP A 87 0.61 6.38 -0.14
N ILE A 88 1.85 5.91 -0.37
CA ILE A 88 2.87 5.80 0.68
C ILE A 88 3.15 7.19 1.27
N PHE A 89 3.32 8.20 0.42
CA PHE A 89 3.54 9.58 0.87
C PHE A 89 2.38 10.07 1.73
N VAL A 90 1.14 9.93 1.26
CA VAL A 90 -0.06 10.36 2.00
C VAL A 90 -0.16 9.64 3.35
N LYS A 91 0.03 8.32 3.36
CA LYS A 91 -0.05 7.50 4.57
C LYS A 91 1.01 7.86 5.62
N GLU A 92 2.25 8.14 5.20
CA GLU A 92 3.38 8.29 6.12
C GLU A 92 3.70 9.74 6.49
N ARG A 93 3.37 10.70 5.62
CA ARG A 93 3.88 12.08 5.75
C ARG A 93 2.81 13.15 5.93
N THR A 94 1.52 12.81 5.81
CA THR A 94 0.44 13.80 5.88
C THR A 94 -0.32 13.75 7.21
N ASN A 95 -1.01 14.85 7.53
CA ASN A 95 -1.83 15.01 8.75
C ASN A 95 -3.33 14.81 8.51
N ILE A 96 -3.72 14.07 7.46
CA ILE A 96 -5.15 13.85 7.19
C ILE A 96 -5.84 13.07 8.31
N SER A 97 -7.15 13.27 8.41
CA SER A 97 -7.98 12.53 9.36
C SER A 97 -7.95 11.02 9.06
N PRO A 98 -8.08 10.17 10.11
CA PRO A 98 -8.07 8.72 9.93
C PRO A 98 -9.24 8.22 9.06
N GLU A 99 -10.38 8.90 9.12
CA GLU A 99 -11.55 8.60 8.27
C GLU A 99 -11.21 8.82 6.79
N ARG A 100 -10.62 9.97 6.46
CA ARG A 100 -10.22 10.27 5.08
C ARG A 100 -9.15 9.32 4.57
N LEU A 101 -8.18 8.98 5.42
CA LEU A 101 -7.17 7.98 5.10
C LEU A 101 -7.79 6.60 4.83
N ALA A 102 -8.82 6.20 5.59
CA ALA A 102 -9.52 4.94 5.40
C ALA A 102 -10.29 4.91 4.07
N GLU A 103 -10.96 5.99 3.68
CA GLU A 103 -11.63 6.10 2.37
C GLU A 103 -10.64 5.94 1.21
N LEU A 104 -9.52 6.69 1.26
CA LEU A 104 -8.46 6.60 0.25
C LEU A 104 -7.85 5.20 0.21
N LYS A 105 -7.70 4.55 1.37
CA LYS A 105 -7.23 3.16 1.46
C LYS A 105 -8.15 2.19 0.74
N VAL A 106 -9.47 2.32 0.93
CA VAL A 106 -10.45 1.43 0.29
C VAL A 106 -10.35 1.55 -1.23
N ARG A 107 -10.30 2.78 -1.76
CA ARG A 107 -10.11 3.02 -3.20
C ARG A 107 -8.79 2.48 -3.71
N TYR A 108 -7.69 2.81 -3.03
CA TYR A 108 -6.36 2.28 -3.34
C TYR A 108 -6.36 0.75 -3.43
N LEU A 109 -6.91 0.08 -2.40
CA LEU A 109 -6.98 -1.38 -2.37
C LEU A 109 -7.80 -1.93 -3.52
N HIS A 110 -8.93 -1.31 -3.86
CA HIS A 110 -9.76 -1.71 -4.99
C HIS A 110 -8.95 -1.73 -6.30
N LEU A 111 -8.17 -0.68 -6.58
CA LEU A 111 -7.34 -0.60 -7.79
C LEU A 111 -6.20 -1.64 -7.78
N THR A 112 -5.53 -1.82 -6.63
CA THR A 112 -4.44 -2.81 -6.53
C THR A 112 -4.95 -4.24 -6.71
N ARG A 113 -6.14 -4.55 -6.17
CA ARG A 113 -6.81 -5.84 -6.32
C ARG A 113 -7.25 -6.09 -7.76
N ALA A 114 -7.77 -5.07 -8.44
CA ALA A 114 -8.11 -5.18 -9.85
C ALA A 114 -6.91 -5.63 -10.69
N VAL A 115 -5.72 -5.03 -10.50
CA VAL A 115 -4.50 -5.44 -11.22
C VAL A 115 -4.06 -6.87 -10.88
N GLY A 116 -4.29 -7.28 -9.63
CA GLY A 116 -4.06 -8.63 -9.12
C GLY A 116 -2.59 -9.03 -9.05
N MET A 117 -2.29 -9.99 -8.17
CA MET A 117 -0.96 -10.58 -8.05
C MET A 117 -0.90 -11.90 -8.81
N ILE A 118 0.15 -12.10 -9.61
CA ILE A 118 0.32 -13.38 -10.31
C ILE A 118 1.03 -14.34 -9.38
N GLU A 119 0.41 -15.49 -9.13
CA GLU A 119 1.01 -16.58 -8.39
C GLU A 119 1.88 -17.41 -9.34
N ALA A 120 3.19 -17.44 -9.07
CA ALA A 120 4.15 -18.08 -9.97
C ALA A 120 3.96 -19.60 -10.10
N LYS A 121 3.37 -20.25 -9.11
CA LYS A 121 3.16 -21.70 -9.08
C LYS A 121 1.93 -22.15 -9.86
N THR A 122 0.87 -21.35 -9.81
CA THR A 122 -0.44 -21.69 -10.39
C THR A 122 -0.71 -20.96 -11.70
N SER A 123 0.08 -19.93 -12.02
CA SER A 123 -0.17 -19.02 -13.15
C SER A 123 -1.56 -18.39 -13.10
N LYS A 124 -2.08 -18.22 -11.88
CA LYS A 124 -3.36 -17.55 -11.62
C LYS A 124 -3.13 -16.14 -11.13
N VAL A 125 -4.08 -15.27 -11.43
CA VAL A 125 -4.14 -13.92 -10.88
C VAL A 125 -5.04 -13.96 -9.64
N ASP A 126 -4.48 -13.56 -8.51
CA ASP A 126 -5.20 -13.40 -7.25
C ASP A 126 -5.67 -11.96 -7.09
N HIS A 127 -6.99 -11.80 -6.95
CA HIS A 127 -7.67 -10.52 -6.82
C HIS A 127 -8.25 -10.29 -5.41
N ASP A 128 -8.19 -11.28 -4.50
CA ASP A 128 -8.91 -11.25 -3.22
C ASP A 128 -8.08 -10.71 -2.04
N ARG A 129 -6.77 -10.57 -2.23
CA ARG A 129 -5.83 -10.17 -1.18
C ARG A 129 -6.06 -8.79 -0.57
#